data_AF-A0A351T159-F1
#
_entry.id   AF-A0A351T159-F1
#
_cell.length_a   1.000
_cell.length_b   1.000
_cell.length_c   1.000
_cell.angle_alpha   90.00
_cell.angle_beta   90.00
_cell.angle_gamma   90.00
#
_symmetry.space_group_name_H-M   'P 1'
#
loop_
_entity.id
_entity.type
_entity.pdbx_description
1 polymer ?
#
loop_
_entity_poly.entity_id
_entity_poly.type
_entity_poly.pdbx_seq_one_letter_code
_entity_poly.pdbx_strand_id
1 'polypeptide(L)'
;LEEAGLAPRARQPAAILSAGEKQKLALARAWALRPEVLFLDEPTANLDPGATKAIEQTINAMHAAGVKIIMTTHDMGQARRLADEILFLHRGRLCESGPAATFFAQPETREAAAFLRGELLV
;
A
#
# COMPACT_ATOMS: atom_id res chain seq x y z
N LEU A 1 -8.11 9.10 -14.52
CA LEU A 1 -6.84 9.85 -14.71
C LEU A 1 -6.75 11.08 -13.82
N GLU A 2 -7.85 11.80 -13.60
CA GLU A 2 -7.89 12.94 -12.67
C GLU A 2 -7.51 12.54 -11.25
N GLU A 3 -8.13 11.49 -10.72
CA GLU A 3 -7.87 10.99 -9.37
C GLU A 3 -6.42 10.53 -9.15
N ALA A 4 -5.73 10.09 -10.22
CA ALA A 4 -4.32 9.72 -10.19
C ALA A 4 -3.37 10.89 -10.51
N GLY A 5 -3.88 12.11 -10.68
CA GLY A 5 -3.09 13.28 -11.03
C GLY A 5 -2.34 13.16 -12.36
N LEU A 6 -2.92 12.44 -13.32
CA LEU A 6 -2.32 12.16 -14.65
C LEU A 6 -3.10 12.77 -15.81
N ALA A 7 -4.18 13.52 -15.56
CA ALA A 7 -4.99 14.14 -16.62
C ALA A 7 -4.19 14.99 -17.63
N PRO A 8 -3.22 15.84 -17.22
CA PRO A 8 -2.40 16.61 -18.16
C PRO A 8 -1.51 15.77 -19.09
N ARG A 9 -1.34 14.48 -18.77
CA ARG A 9 -0.46 13.54 -19.48
C ARG A 9 -1.24 12.46 -20.24
N ALA A 10 -2.56 12.63 -20.41
CA ALA A 10 -3.42 11.59 -20.97
C ALA A 10 -3.02 11.08 -22.37
N ARG A 11 -2.36 11.92 -23.18
CA ARG A 11 -1.88 11.57 -24.53
C ARG A 11 -0.39 11.21 -24.59
N GLN A 12 0.31 11.23 -23.46
CA GLN A 12 1.73 10.88 -23.43
C GLN A 12 1.91 9.36 -23.43
N PRO A 13 2.85 8.82 -24.23
CA PRO A 13 3.18 7.40 -24.17
C PRO A 13 3.63 6.98 -22.78
N ALA A 14 3.13 5.85 -22.27
CA ALA A 14 3.49 5.37 -20.93
C ALA A 14 5.01 5.13 -20.76
N ALA A 15 5.74 4.84 -21.84
CA ALA A 15 7.18 4.57 -21.82
C ALA A 15 8.01 5.75 -21.28
N ILE A 16 7.60 7.00 -21.55
CA ILE A 16 8.33 8.21 -21.17
C ILE A 16 7.95 8.75 -19.78
N LEU A 17 6.97 8.14 -19.11
CA LEU A 17 6.57 8.50 -17.76
C LEU A 17 7.66 8.09 -16.74
N SER A 18 7.77 8.86 -15.66
CA SER A 18 8.62 8.51 -14.51
C SER A 18 8.12 7.22 -13.84
N ALA A 19 8.94 6.59 -12.98
CA ALA A 19 8.52 5.39 -12.26
C ALA A 19 7.24 5.61 -11.43
N GLY A 20 7.19 6.72 -10.67
CA GLY A 20 5.99 7.08 -9.90
C GLY A 20 4.78 7.39 -10.79
N GLU A 21 4.96 8.02 -11.95
CA GLU A 21 3.88 8.26 -12.90
C GLU A 21 3.36 6.96 -13.53
N LYS A 22 4.25 6.01 -13.86
CA LYS A 22 3.89 4.67 -14.33
C LYS A 22 3.10 3.91 -13.27
N GLN A 23 3.50 4.02 -12.01
CA GLN A 23 2.78 3.40 -10.89
C GLN A 23 1.38 4.00 -10.71
N LYS A 24 1.25 5.33 -10.77
CA LYS A 24 -0.06 6.01 -10.76
C LYS A 24 -0.93 5.59 -11.93
N LEU A 25 -0.35 5.42 -13.11
CA LEU A 25 -1.07 4.94 -14.29
C LEU A 25 -1.54 3.49 -14.11
N ALA A 26 -0.71 2.62 -13.53
CA ALA A 26 -1.08 1.23 -13.24
C ALA A 26 -2.26 1.17 -12.25
N LEU A 27 -2.22 1.96 -11.18
CA LEU A 27 -3.32 2.10 -10.23
C LEU A 27 -4.59 2.65 -10.88
N ALA A 28 -4.49 3.73 -11.66
CA ALA A 28 -5.63 4.32 -12.37
C ALA A 28 -6.27 3.31 -13.34
N ARG A 29 -5.45 2.51 -14.02
CA ARG A 29 -5.93 1.46 -14.93
C ARG A 29 -6.69 0.37 -14.18
N ALA A 30 -6.20 -0.06 -13.01
CA ALA A 30 -6.89 -1.04 -12.19
C ALA A 30 -8.22 -0.49 -11.64
N TRP A 31 -8.21 0.74 -11.15
CA TRP A 31 -9.39 1.39 -10.58
C TRP A 31 -10.48 1.69 -11.62
N ALA A 32 -10.11 1.98 -12.88
CA ALA A 32 -11.06 2.20 -13.97
C ALA A 32 -12.04 1.04 -14.19
N LEU A 33 -11.70 -0.17 -13.74
CA LEU A 33 -12.57 -1.35 -13.79
C LEU A 33 -13.63 -1.38 -12.69
N ARG A 34 -13.57 -0.45 -11.71
CA ARG A 34 -14.40 -0.41 -10.50
C ARG A 34 -14.40 -1.75 -9.75
N PRO A 35 -13.22 -2.24 -9.34
CA PRO A 35 -13.13 -3.53 -8.67
C PRO A 35 -13.73 -3.46 -7.27
N GLU A 36 -14.31 -4.57 -6.81
CA GLU A 36 -14.72 -4.72 -5.40
C GLU A 36 -13.49 -4.91 -4.49
N VAL A 37 -12.45 -5.59 -5.00
CA VAL A 37 -11.19 -5.85 -4.29
C VAL A 37 -9.98 -5.53 -5.16
N LEU A 38 -8.98 -4.86 -4.60
CA LEU A 38 -7.71 -4.56 -5.24
C LEU A 38 -6.52 -5.13 -4.44
N PHE A 39 -5.69 -5.91 -5.12
CA PHE A 39 -4.44 -6.43 -4.57
C PHE A 39 -3.27 -5.54 -5.01
N LEU A 40 -2.45 -5.12 -4.05
CA LEU A 40 -1.30 -4.25 -4.26
C LEU A 40 -0.05 -4.88 -3.65
N ASP A 41 0.92 -5.23 -4.50
CA ASP A 41 2.21 -5.76 -4.03
C ASP A 41 3.25 -4.65 -3.97
N GLU A 42 3.64 -4.27 -2.75
CA GLU A 42 4.56 -3.15 -2.44
C GLU A 42 4.40 -1.91 -3.34
N PRO A 43 3.22 -1.25 -3.35
CA PRO A 43 2.87 -0.30 -4.41
C PRO A 43 3.72 0.97 -4.44
N THR A 44 4.55 1.22 -3.42
CA THR A 44 5.45 2.38 -3.34
C THR A 44 6.92 2.01 -3.30
N ALA A 45 7.27 0.74 -3.56
CA ALA A 45 8.66 0.32 -3.58
C ALA A 45 9.46 1.13 -4.61
N ASN A 46 10.68 1.51 -4.24
CA ASN A 46 11.63 2.27 -5.07
C ASN A 46 11.13 3.66 -5.53
N LEU A 47 10.13 4.23 -4.86
CA LEU A 47 9.66 5.59 -5.12
C LEU A 47 10.29 6.59 -4.14
N ASP A 48 10.50 7.82 -4.60
CA ASP A 48 10.86 8.93 -3.73
C ASP A 48 9.70 9.30 -2.79
N PRO A 49 9.95 10.00 -1.66
CA PRO A 49 8.92 10.32 -0.68
C PRO A 49 7.71 11.10 -1.25
N GLY A 50 7.93 11.95 -2.26
CA GLY A 50 6.86 12.71 -2.90
C GLY A 50 5.96 11.83 -3.73
N ALA A 51 6.55 10.95 -4.54
CA ALA A 51 5.83 9.95 -5.33
C ALA A 51 5.08 8.94 -4.45
N THR A 52 5.72 8.45 -3.37
CA THR A 52 5.09 7.58 -2.36
C THR A 52 3.83 8.22 -1.81
N LYS A 53 3.91 9.46 -1.33
CA LYS A 53 2.74 10.18 -0.78
C LYS A 53 1.60 10.29 -1.80
N ALA A 54 1.90 10.57 -3.07
CA ALA A 54 0.89 10.67 -4.12
C ALA A 54 0.20 9.32 -4.40
N ILE A 55 0.95 8.22 -4.35
CA ILE A 55 0.40 6.87 -4.45
C ILE A 55 -0.50 6.54 -3.25
N GLU A 56 -0.04 6.81 -2.03
CA GLU A 56 -0.82 6.61 -0.79
C GLU A 56 -2.14 7.39 -0.83
N GLN A 57 -2.14 8.62 -1.34
CA GLN A 57 -3.35 9.42 -1.55
C GLN A 57 -4.32 8.76 -2.53
N THR A 58 -3.81 8.17 -3.60
CA THR A 58 -4.65 7.47 -4.59
C THR A 58 -5.26 6.21 -3.97
N ILE A 59 -4.49 5.46 -3.19
CA ILE A 59 -4.95 4.27 -2.45
C ILE A 59 -6.07 4.64 -1.48
N ASN A 60 -5.91 5.73 -0.71
CA ASN A 60 -6.94 6.23 0.18
C ASN A 60 -8.23 6.65 -0.54
N ALA A 61 -8.11 7.26 -1.73
CA ALA A 61 -9.27 7.63 -2.53
C ALA A 61 -10.04 6.39 -3.02
N MET A 62 -9.34 5.34 -3.45
CA MET A 62 -9.96 4.05 -3.81
C MET A 62 -10.67 3.43 -2.61
N HIS A 63 -10.03 3.42 -1.44
CA HIS A 63 -10.62 2.90 -0.21
C HIS A 63 -11.89 3.67 0.18
N ALA A 64 -11.83 5.01 0.16
CA ALA A 64 -12.98 5.87 0.43
C ALA A 64 -14.13 5.68 -0.57
N ALA A 65 -13.83 5.26 -1.81
CA ALA A 65 -14.83 4.89 -2.81
C ALA A 65 -15.44 3.48 -2.59
N GLY A 66 -15.04 2.77 -1.53
CA GLY A 66 -15.57 1.46 -1.15
C GLY A 66 -14.82 0.25 -1.71
N VAL A 67 -13.64 0.46 -2.32
CA VAL A 67 -12.81 -0.65 -2.81
C VAL A 67 -12.10 -1.29 -1.61
N LYS A 68 -12.23 -2.61 -1.43
CA LYS A 68 -11.42 -3.33 -0.43
C LYS A 68 -10.00 -3.47 -0.95
N ILE A 69 -9.02 -3.04 -0.16
CA ILE A 69 -7.61 -3.07 -0.56
C ILE A 69 -6.88 -4.11 0.28
N ILE A 70 -6.13 -4.99 -0.39
CA ILE A 70 -5.21 -5.94 0.23
C ILE A 70 -3.82 -5.58 -0.27
N MET A 71 -2.95 -5.13 0.64
CA MET A 71 -1.65 -4.59 0.29
C MET A 71 -0.54 -5.24 1.11
N THR A 72 0.57 -5.59 0.47
CA THR A 72 1.82 -5.94 1.13
C THR A 72 2.73 -4.71 1.22
N THR A 73 3.45 -4.56 2.33
CA THR A 73 4.45 -3.53 2.49
C THR A 73 5.43 -3.91 3.59
N HIS A 74 6.70 -3.56 3.42
CA HIS A 74 7.70 -3.58 4.47
C HIS A 74 7.88 -2.22 5.15
N ASP A 75 7.24 -1.16 4.65
CA ASP A 75 7.24 0.16 5.26
C ASP A 75 6.18 0.22 6.37
N MET A 76 6.64 0.14 7.62
CA MET A 76 5.77 0.22 8.79
C MET A 76 5.05 1.57 8.93
N GLY A 77 5.66 2.66 8.45
CA GLY A 77 5.04 3.97 8.43
C GLY A 77 3.86 4.00 7.46
N GLN A 78 4.01 3.39 6.28
CA GLN A 78 2.92 3.23 5.32
C GLN A 78 1.80 2.36 5.90
N ALA A 79 2.14 1.20 6.46
CA ALA A 79 1.17 0.33 7.11
C ALA A 79 0.39 1.07 8.22
N ARG A 80 1.07 1.85 9.07
CA ARG A 80 0.43 2.70 10.09
C ARG A 80 -0.51 3.77 9.52
N ARG A 81 -0.20 4.33 8.35
CA ARG A 81 -0.99 5.40 7.72
C ARG A 81 -2.19 4.89 6.94
N LEU A 82 -2.10 3.70 6.35
CA LEU A 82 -3.08 3.20 5.39
C LEU A 82 -3.93 2.03 5.86
N ALA A 83 -3.42 1.20 6.77
CA ALA A 83 -4.09 -0.04 7.12
C ALA A 83 -5.16 0.17 8.19
N ASP A 84 -6.36 -0.35 7.95
CA ASP A 84 -7.36 -0.57 9.00
C ASP A 84 -7.02 -1.81 9.83
N GLU A 85 -6.55 -2.86 9.16
CA GLU A 85 -6.19 -4.16 9.72
C GLU A 85 -4.79 -4.60 9.26
N ILE A 86 -4.05 -5.27 10.13
CA ILE A 86 -2.76 -5.89 9.82
C ILE A 86 -2.91 -7.39 9.82
N LEU A 87 -2.31 -8.04 8.81
CA LEU A 87 -2.08 -9.47 8.77
C LEU A 87 -0.56 -9.68 8.80
N PHE A 88 -0.05 -10.12 9.94
CA PHE A 88 1.38 -10.36 10.12
C PHE A 88 1.72 -11.81 9.79
N LEU A 89 2.53 -11.98 8.74
CA LEU A 89 2.99 -13.28 8.29
C LEU A 89 4.46 -13.51 8.67
N HIS A 90 4.76 -14.70 9.18
CA HIS A 90 6.13 -15.15 9.41
C HIS A 90 6.30 -16.61 8.97
N ARG A 91 7.37 -16.90 8.21
CA ARG A 91 7.67 -18.24 7.67
C ARG A 91 6.46 -18.91 6.99
N GLY A 92 5.73 -18.14 6.18
CA GLY A 92 4.58 -18.62 5.42
C GLY A 92 3.32 -18.90 6.25
N ARG A 93 3.27 -18.45 7.51
CA ARG A 93 2.11 -18.60 8.39
C ARG A 93 1.59 -17.24 8.82
N LEU A 94 0.26 -17.10 8.90
CA LEU A 94 -0.38 -15.97 9.55
C LEU A 94 -0.19 -16.14 11.06
N CYS A 95 0.67 -15.31 11.65
CA CYS A 95 1.01 -15.38 13.07
C CYS A 95 0.08 -14.51 13.90
N GLU A 96 -0.31 -13.35 13.37
CA GLU A 96 -1.15 -12.39 14.07
C GLU A 96 -2.02 -11.62 13.07
N SER A 97 -3.25 -11.29 13.45
CA SER A 97 -4.13 -10.45 12.66
C SER A 97 -5.06 -9.64 13.54
N GLY A 98 -5.27 -8.37 13.21
CA GLY A 98 -6.19 -7.51 13.95
C GLY A 98 -6.12 -6.05 13.53
N PRO A 99 -6.84 -5.16 14.23
CA PRO A 99 -6.81 -3.74 13.94
C PRO A 99 -5.39 -3.20 13.97
N ALA A 100 -5.02 -2.38 12.98
CA ALA A 100 -3.67 -1.82 12.88
C ALA A 100 -3.27 -1.05 14.15
N ALA A 101 -4.21 -0.29 14.72
CA ALA A 101 -4.00 0.44 15.97
C ALA A 101 -3.56 -0.48 17.13
N THR A 102 -4.21 -1.64 17.28
CA THR A 102 -3.87 -2.63 18.30
C THR A 102 -2.52 -3.28 18.00
N PHE A 103 -2.33 -3.77 16.77
CA PHE A 103 -1.09 -4.43 16.35
C PHE A 103 0.16 -3.57 16.62
N PHE A 104 0.10 -2.28 16.25
CA PHE A 104 1.24 -1.38 16.43
C PHE A 104 1.46 -0.92 17.87
N ALA A 105 0.42 -0.94 18.72
CA ALA A 105 0.52 -0.52 20.12
C ALA A 105 0.89 -1.67 21.04
N GLN A 106 0.31 -2.84 20.81
CA GLN A 106 0.41 -4.02 21.66
C GLN A 106 0.35 -5.29 20.79
N PRO A 107 1.46 -5.66 20.11
CA PRO A 107 1.53 -6.91 19.37
C PRO A 107 1.33 -8.11 20.32
N GLU A 108 0.55 -9.09 19.89
CA GLU A 108 0.21 -10.28 20.68
C GLU A 108 1.30 -11.35 20.62
N THR A 109 2.03 -11.42 19.51
CA THR A 109 3.06 -12.44 19.27
C THR A 109 4.48 -11.92 19.50
N ARG A 110 5.37 -12.82 19.90
CA ARG A 110 6.79 -12.48 20.10
C ARG A 110 7.44 -12.04 18.79
N GLU A 111 7.09 -12.71 17.70
CA GLU A 111 7.57 -12.45 16.35
C GLU A 111 7.11 -11.08 15.85
N ALA A 112 5.83 -10.73 16.00
CA ALA A 112 5.35 -9.40 15.66
C ALA A 112 6.05 -8.34 16.53
N ALA A 113 6.17 -8.56 17.84
CA ALA A 113 6.84 -7.62 18.72
C ALA A 113 8.32 -7.40 18.35
N ALA A 114 9.04 -8.46 18.00
CA ALA A 114 10.41 -8.37 17.53
C ALA A 114 10.51 -7.67 16.17
N PHE A 115 9.61 -7.97 15.22
CA PHE A 115 9.52 -7.26 13.95
C PHE A 115 9.31 -5.75 14.13
N LEU A 116 8.38 -5.36 15.01
CA LEU A 116 8.08 -3.95 15.26
C LEU A 116 9.26 -3.18 15.88
N ARG A 117 10.16 -3.88 16.59
CA ARG A 117 11.40 -3.32 17.15
C ARG A 117 12.56 -3.29 16.15
N GLY A 118 12.36 -3.80 14.93
CA GLY A 118 13.40 -3.90 13.91
C GLY A 118 14.41 -5.02 14.19
N GLU A 119 14.04 -6.01 15.01
CA GLU A 119 14.90 -7.17 15.27
C GLU A 119 14.87 -8.16 14.10
N LEU A 120 16.00 -8.83 13.86
CA LEU A 120 16.06 -9.94 12.91
C LEU A 120 15.27 -11.13 13.45
N LEU A 121 14.19 -11.49 12.75
CA LEU A 121 13.45 -12.71 13.00
C LEU A 121 14.18 -13.89 12.35
N VAL A 122 15.08 -14.53 13.10
CA VAL A 122 15.87 -15.67 12.62
C VAL A 122 15.11 -16.97 12.75
#